data_AF-A0A938KWF2-F1
#
_entry.id   AF-A0A938KWF2-F1
#
_cell.length_a   1.000
_cell.length_b   1.000
_cell.length_c   1.000
_cell.angle_alpha   90.00
_cell.angle_beta   90.00
_cell.angle_gamma   90.00
#
_symmetry.space_group_name_H-M   'P 1'
#
loop_
_entity.id
_entity.type
_entity.pdbx_description
1 polymer ?
#
loop_
_entity_poly.entity_id
_entity_poly.type
_entity_poly.pdbx_seq_one_letter_code
_entity_poly.pdbx_strand_id
1 'polypeptide(L)'
;MQAASSIGTSLDFYLFVSFALFTIGAIGAMTRKNMIVLLMCIELMLNAVNLMLVTFSTYYGNGDAQIFVFFTMVVAAAEATVGLSIIIMAYRNLKSIDIDMYNQLKN
;
A
#
# COMPACT_ATOMS: atom_id res chain seq x y z
N MET A 1 3.01 31.12 -23.69
CA MET A 1 3.75 29.85 -23.82
C MET A 1 4.69 29.68 -22.60
N GLN A 2 4.12 29.57 -21.39
CA GLN A 2 4.85 29.35 -20.12
C GLN A 2 3.91 28.77 -19.04
N ALA A 3 2.94 27.94 -19.44
CA ALA A 3 2.00 27.27 -18.54
C ALA A 3 2.01 25.74 -18.69
N ALA A 4 2.75 25.21 -19.67
CA ALA A 4 2.87 23.78 -19.93
C ALA A 4 4.07 23.12 -19.22
N SER A 5 5.07 23.91 -18.81
CA SER A 5 6.27 23.39 -18.12
C SER A 5 6.05 23.15 -16.62
N SER A 6 5.10 23.84 -15.98
CA SER A 6 4.77 23.64 -14.56
C SER A 6 3.93 22.37 -14.31
N ILE A 7 3.16 21.95 -15.31
CA ILE A 7 2.35 20.71 -15.26
C ILE A 7 3.28 19.49 -15.35
N GLY A 8 4.35 19.56 -16.16
CA GLY A 8 5.37 18.49 -16.24
C GLY A 8 6.08 18.28 -14.90
N THR A 9 6.56 19.36 -14.27
CA THR A 9 7.27 19.26 -12.98
C THR A 9 6.41 18.77 -11.82
N SER A 10 5.10 19.04 -11.85
CA SER A 10 4.18 18.59 -10.80
C SER A 10 3.77 17.12 -10.99
N LEU A 11 3.51 16.69 -12.23
CA LEU A 11 3.24 15.29 -12.55
C LEU A 11 4.42 14.39 -12.15
N ASP A 12 5.63 14.73 -12.59
CA ASP A 12 6.84 13.97 -12.33
C ASP A 12 7.11 13.83 -10.83
N PHE A 13 6.82 14.88 -10.05
CA PHE A 13 6.93 14.85 -8.59
C PHE A 13 5.99 13.83 -7.95
N TYR A 14 4.70 13.83 -8.31
CA TYR A 14 3.75 12.87 -7.74
C TYR A 14 4.05 11.42 -8.17
N LEU A 15 4.52 11.22 -9.40
CA LEU A 15 4.99 9.90 -9.85
C LEU A 15 6.22 9.43 -9.09
N PHE A 16 7.19 10.33 -8.85
CA PHE A 16 8.35 10.00 -8.03
C PHE A 16 7.96 9.67 -6.59
N VAL A 17 7.06 10.46 -5.98
CA VAL A 17 6.60 10.22 -4.61
C VAL A 17 5.84 8.90 -4.50
N SER A 18 4.93 8.59 -5.43
CA SER A 18 4.23 7.30 -5.42
C SER A 18 5.21 6.13 -5.58
N PHE A 19 6.17 6.22 -6.48
CA PHE A 19 7.20 5.18 -6.62
C PHE A 19 8.09 5.04 -5.37
N ALA A 20 8.49 6.15 -4.76
CA ALA A 20 9.26 6.16 -3.52
C ALA A 20 8.47 5.52 -2.36
N LEU A 21 7.18 5.86 -2.20
CA LEU A 21 6.33 5.26 -1.17
C LEU A 21 6.13 3.76 -1.39
N PHE A 22 5.91 3.33 -2.64
CA PHE A 22 5.76 1.93 -2.98
C PHE A 22 7.03 1.14 -2.66
N THR A 23 8.20 1.65 -3.05
CA THR A 23 9.48 0.98 -2.77
C THR A 23 9.80 0.91 -1.29
N ILE A 24 9.51 1.96 -0.51
CA ILE A 24 9.62 1.94 0.96
C ILE A 24 8.70 0.87 1.55
N GLY A 25 7.44 0.81 1.10
CA GLY A 25 6.48 -0.22 1.49
C GLY A 25 6.99 -1.63 1.17
N ALA A 26 7.52 -1.83 -0.04
CA ALA A 26 8.05 -3.12 -0.48
C ALA A 26 9.26 -3.57 0.34
N ILE A 27 10.24 -2.68 0.57
CA ILE A 27 11.41 -2.95 1.41
C ILE A 27 10.95 -3.25 2.85
N GLY A 28 9.99 -2.50 3.37
CA GLY A 28 9.38 -2.77 4.67
C GLY A 28 8.74 -4.16 4.74
N ALA A 29 7.91 -4.52 3.76
CA ALA A 29 7.24 -5.82 3.71
C ALA A 29 8.23 -6.99 3.69
N MET A 30 9.38 -6.84 3.02
CA MET A 30 10.41 -7.89 2.95
C MET A 30 11.30 -8.00 4.19
N THR A 31 11.48 -6.89 4.93
CA THR A 31 12.45 -6.85 6.05
C THR A 31 11.82 -7.03 7.42
N ARG A 32 10.50 -6.79 7.54
CA ARG A 32 9.82 -6.74 8.83
C ARG A 32 9.22 -8.10 9.17
N LYS A 33 9.63 -8.64 10.32
CA LYS A 33 9.11 -9.90 10.88
C LYS A 33 7.84 -9.73 11.71
N ASN A 34 7.54 -8.50 12.12
CA ASN A 34 6.33 -8.20 12.86
C ASN A 34 5.14 -8.16 11.89
N MET A 35 4.18 -9.06 12.09
CA MET A 35 3.00 -9.21 11.22
C MET A 35 2.16 -7.93 11.10
N ILE A 36 2.04 -7.12 12.16
CA ILE A 36 1.29 -5.85 12.13
C ILE A 36 2.01 -4.85 11.24
N VAL A 37 3.34 -4.79 11.33
CA VAL A 37 4.14 -3.88 10.50
C VAL A 37 4.10 -4.34 9.04
N LEU A 38 4.07 -5.64 8.78
CA LEU A 38 3.92 -6.19 7.45
C LEU A 38 2.59 -5.74 6.81
N LEU A 39 1.46 -5.83 7.53
CA LEU A 39 0.18 -5.30 7.04
C LEU A 39 0.25 -3.78 6.77
N MET A 40 0.86 -3.01 7.66
CA MET A 40 1.04 -1.56 7.45
C MET A 40 1.88 -1.25 6.21
N CYS A 41 2.90 -2.06 5.91
CA CYS A 41 3.68 -1.93 4.69
C CYS A 41 2.85 -2.23 3.43
N ILE A 42 1.95 -3.23 3.48
CA ILE A 42 1.03 -3.53 2.38
C ILE A 42 0.06 -2.37 2.15
N GLU A 43 -0.53 -1.83 3.21
CA GLU A 43 -1.39 -0.64 3.15
C GLU A 43 -0.67 0.58 2.55
N LEU A 44 0.60 0.77 2.89
CA LEU A 44 1.42 1.83 2.32
C LEU A 44 1.65 1.63 0.81
N MET A 45 1.89 0.40 0.36
CA MET A 45 2.02 0.07 -1.06
C MET A 45 0.70 0.33 -1.81
N LEU A 46 -0.45 -0.09 -1.26
CA LEU A 46 -1.76 0.18 -1.86
C LEU A 46 -2.07 1.68 -1.94
N ASN A 47 -1.70 2.46 -0.92
CA ASN A 47 -1.83 3.91 -0.95
C ASN A 47 -0.93 4.57 -2.01
N ALA A 48 0.27 4.06 -2.22
CA ALA A 48 1.16 4.54 -3.27
C ALA A 48 0.58 4.32 -4.68
N VAL A 49 -0.02 3.14 -4.92
CA VAL A 49 -0.73 2.84 -6.17
C VAL A 49 -1.93 3.76 -6.36
N ASN A 50 -2.72 4.00 -5.30
CA ASN A 50 -3.85 4.93 -5.37
C ASN A 50 -3.41 6.37 -5.70
N LEU A 51 -2.30 6.84 -5.12
CA LEU A 51 -1.73 8.14 -5.45
C LEU A 51 -1.37 8.22 -6.94
N MET A 52 -0.67 7.22 -7.47
CA MET A 52 -0.32 7.14 -8.90
C MET A 52 -1.57 7.20 -9.80
N LEU A 53 -2.64 6.48 -9.44
CA LEU A 53 -3.89 6.49 -10.19
C LEU A 53 -4.59 7.86 -10.18
N VAL A 54 -4.67 8.53 -9.03
CA VAL A 54 -5.23 9.88 -8.93
C VAL A 54 -4.41 10.88 -9.74
N THR A 55 -3.09 10.74 -9.73
CA THR A 55 -2.19 11.58 -10.52
C THR A 55 -2.47 11.44 -12.02
N PHE A 56 -2.61 10.21 -12.54
CA PHE A 56 -2.97 10.00 -13.94
C PHE A 56 -4.39 10.47 -14.27
N SER A 57 -5.36 10.23 -13.38
CA SER A 57 -6.73 10.74 -13.51
C SER A 57 -6.74 12.26 -13.71
N THR A 58 -5.96 12.96 -12.89
CA THR A 58 -5.83 14.43 -12.93
C THR A 58 -5.12 14.90 -14.20
N TYR A 59 -4.08 14.19 -14.63
CA TYR A 59 -3.32 14.52 -15.85
C TYR A 59 -4.15 14.38 -17.13
N TYR A 60 -4.91 13.30 -17.26
CA TYR A 60 -5.78 13.06 -18.43
C TYR A 60 -7.14 13.79 -18.33
N GLY A 61 -7.45 14.40 -17.19
CA GLY A 61 -8.73 15.07 -16.95
C GLY A 61 -9.94 14.12 -16.94
N ASN A 62 -9.71 12.82 -16.71
CA ASN A 62 -10.75 11.80 -16.66
C ASN A 62 -10.88 11.24 -15.22
N GLY A 63 -12.09 11.34 -14.65
CA GLY A 63 -12.42 10.87 -13.30
C GLY A 63 -12.57 9.35 -13.14
N ASP A 64 -12.51 8.56 -14.23
CA ASP A 64 -12.70 7.10 -14.16
C ASP A 64 -11.73 6.42 -13.18
N ALA A 65 -10.47 6.84 -13.16
CA ALA A 65 -9.47 6.30 -12.24
C ALA A 65 -9.73 6.69 -10.77
N GLN A 66 -10.45 7.77 -10.48
CA GLN A 66 -10.86 8.10 -9.10
C GLN A 66 -11.90 7.11 -8.58
N ILE A 67 -12.81 6.63 -9.42
CA ILE A 67 -13.78 5.60 -9.04
C ILE A 67 -13.03 4.32 -8.63
N PHE A 68 -12.01 3.93 -9.38
CA PHE A 68 -11.19 2.76 -9.04
C PHE A 68 -10.46 2.94 -7.69
N VAL A 69 -9.96 4.13 -7.39
CA VAL A 69 -9.32 4.45 -6.10
C VAL A 69 -10.30 4.26 -4.93
N PHE A 70 -11.57 4.64 -5.09
CA PHE A 70 -12.59 4.34 -4.08
C PHE A 70 -12.79 2.84 -3.86
N PHE A 71 -12.84 2.04 -4.93
CA PHE A 71 -12.89 0.59 -4.80
C PHE A 71 -11.67 0.03 -4.06
N THR A 72 -10.46 0.48 -4.40
CA THR A 72 -9.23 0.06 -3.71
C THR A 72 -9.26 0.41 -2.23
N MET A 73 -9.78 1.58 -1.83
CA MET A 73 -9.91 1.95 -0.42
C MET A 73 -10.86 1.02 0.35
N VAL A 74 -11.96 0.60 -0.29
CA VAL A 74 -12.90 -0.37 0.32
C VAL A 74 -12.24 -1.75 0.44
N VAL A 75 -11.51 -2.19 -0.58
CA VAL A 75 -10.76 -3.47 -0.55
C VAL A 75 -9.69 -3.43 0.54
N ALA A 76 -8.93 -2.34 0.66
CA ALA A 76 -7.93 -2.15 1.70
C ALA A 76 -8.55 -2.24 3.11
N ALA A 77 -9.70 -1.59 3.33
CA ALA A 77 -10.42 -1.70 4.60
C ALA A 77 -10.85 -3.15 4.92
N ALA A 78 -11.30 -3.89 3.91
CA ALA A 78 -11.66 -5.30 4.05
C ALA A 78 -10.43 -6.17 4.34
N GLU A 79 -9.33 -5.97 3.61
CA GLU A 79 -8.06 -6.68 3.79
C GLU A 79 -7.49 -6.45 5.19
N ALA A 80 -7.37 -5.20 5.64
CA ALA A 80 -6.86 -4.86 6.97
C ALA A 80 -7.69 -5.50 8.09
N THR A 81 -9.01 -5.55 7.93
CA THR A 81 -9.93 -6.19 8.89
C THR A 81 -9.67 -7.70 8.97
N VAL A 82 -9.57 -8.36 7.82
CA VAL A 82 -9.31 -9.81 7.73
C VAL A 82 -7.90 -10.13 8.26
N GLY A 83 -6.89 -9.38 7.83
CA GLY A 83 -5.51 -9.55 8.25
C GLY A 83 -5.34 -9.38 9.75
N LEU A 84 -5.91 -8.32 10.34
CA LEU A 84 -5.85 -8.10 11.78
C LEU A 84 -6.59 -9.20 12.56
N SER A 85 -7.74 -9.66 12.05
CA SER A 85 -8.49 -10.77 12.67
C SER A 85 -7.66 -12.05 12.73
N ILE A 86 -6.95 -12.37 11.65
CA ILE A 86 -6.02 -13.49 11.59
C ILE A 86 -4.90 -13.29 12.61
N ILE A 87 -4.26 -12.11 12.66
CA ILE A 87 -3.18 -11.79 13.62
C ILE A 87 -3.64 -11.93 15.07
N ILE A 88 -4.86 -11.52 15.41
CA ILE A 88 -5.39 -11.64 16.77
C ILE A 88 -5.61 -13.12 17.12
N MET A 89 -6.21 -13.90 16.22
CA MET A 89 -6.39 -15.34 16.41
C MET A 89 -5.05 -16.07 16.58
N ALA A 90 -4.11 -15.74 15.72
CA ALA A 90 -2.70 -16.13 15.75
C ALA A 90 -2.04 -15.85 17.13
N TYR A 91 -2.13 -14.60 17.58
CA TYR A 91 -1.54 -14.14 18.83
C TYR A 91 -2.13 -14.86 20.04
N ARG A 92 -3.41 -15.23 20.02
CA ARG A 92 -4.04 -16.01 21.10
C ARG A 92 -3.43 -17.41 21.26
N ASN A 93 -2.93 -18.01 20.18
CA ASN A 93 -2.33 -19.34 20.19
C ASN A 93 -0.82 -19.31 20.48
N LEU A 94 -0.10 -18.36 19.87
CA LEU A 94 1.38 -18.31 19.91
C LEU A 94 1.94 -17.26 20.89
N LYS A 95 1.10 -16.37 21.42
CA LYS A 95 1.46 -15.21 22.27
C LYS A 95 2.56 -14.30 21.67
N SER A 96 2.78 -14.38 20.36
CA SER A 96 3.78 -13.62 19.62
C SER A 96 3.19 -13.12 18.30
N ILE A 97 3.68 -11.96 17.85
CA ILE A 97 3.36 -11.33 16.56
C ILE A 97 4.47 -11.49 15.51
N ASP A 98 5.47 -12.32 15.82
CA ASP A 98 6.58 -12.65 14.92
C ASP A 98 6.14 -13.71 13.91
N ILE A 99 6.35 -13.43 12.62
CA ILE A 99 6.00 -14.31 11.51
C ILE A 99 6.85 -15.59 11.47
N ASP A 100 8.06 -15.57 12.03
CA ASP A 100 8.96 -16.74 12.03
C ASP A 100 8.42 -17.91 12.88
N MET A 101 7.49 -17.62 13.81
CA MET A 101 6.82 -18.64 14.64
C MET A 101 5.90 -19.57 13.84
N TYR A 102 5.59 -19.22 12.59
CA TYR A 102 4.77 -20.03 11.68
C TYR A 102 5.56 -21.04 10.84
N ASN A 103 6.87 -21.17 11.07
CA ASN A 103 7.72 -22.09 10.30
C ASN A 103 7.57 -23.58 10.69
N GLN A 104 6.39 -23.98 11.17
CA GLN A 104 6.11 -25.31 11.73
C GLN A 104 5.83 -26.37 10.63
N LEU A 105 5.61 -25.94 9.39
CA LEU A 105 5.35 -26.82 8.23
C LEU A 105 6.62 -27.08 7.41
N LYS A 106 7.74 -27.32 8.08
CA LYS A 106 9.00 -27.68 7.42
C LYS A 106 9.25 -29.18 7.64
N ASN A 107 9.15 -29.95 6.55
CA ASN A 107 9.52 -31.38 6.52
C ASN A 107 11.03 -31.55 6.77
#